data_AF-A0A3C1WT87-F1
#
_entry.id   AF-A0A3C1WT87-F1
#
_cell.length_a   1.000
_cell.length_b   1.000
_cell.length_c   1.000
_cell.angle_alpha   90.00
_cell.angle_beta   90.00
_cell.angle_gamma   90.00
#
_symmetry.space_group_name_H-M   'P 1'
#
loop_
_entity.id
_entity.type
_entity.pdbx_description
1 polymer ?
#
loop_
_entity_poly.entity_id
_entity_poly.type
_entity_poly.pdbx_seq_one_letter_code
_entity_poly.pdbx_strand_id
1 'polypeptide(L)' 'IEEKIYPLIQDCRKILSDDALFFLVNSYTTGLQPAVLHYMLGTALKDLPGTIEADEVGLPVTKTGLVLPCGASGRWERN' A
#
# COMPACT_ATOMS: atom_id res chain seq x y z
N ILE A 1 -0.97 -8.52 13.08
CA ILE A 1 -0.77 -7.15 12.52
C ILE A 1 -1.61 -6.97 11.26
N GLU A 2 -1.56 -7.92 10.33
CA GLU A 2 -2.30 -7.88 9.04
C GLU A 2 -3.82 -7.73 9.20
N GLU A 3 -4.45 -8.37 10.18
CA GLU A 3 -5.90 -8.21 10.45
C GLU A 3 -6.30 -6.78 10.82
N LYS A 4 -5.36 -5.96 11.31
CA LYS A 4 -5.62 -4.58 11.74
C LYS A 4 -5.28 -3.53 10.67
N ILE A 5 -4.65 -3.92 9.55
CA ILE A 5 -4.29 -3.00 8.47
C ILE A 5 -5.53 -2.34 7.89
N TYR A 6 -6.56 -3.13 7.56
CA TYR A 6 -7.73 -2.58 6.89
C TYR A 6 -8.52 -1.60 7.78
N PRO A 7 -8.83 -1.93 9.07
CA PRO A 7 -9.39 -0.94 9.99
C PRO A 7 -8.55 0.34 10.12
N LEU A 8 -7.21 0.21 10.15
CA LEU A 8 -6.33 1.38 10.21
C LEU A 8 -6.44 2.25 8.95
N ILE A 9 -6.47 1.66 7.75
CA ILE A 9 -6.67 2.42 6.50
C ILE A 9 -8.01 3.17 6.55
N GLN A 10 -9.07 2.53 7.04
CA GLN A 10 -10.39 3.17 7.19
C GLN A 10 -10.36 4.33 8.18
N ASP A 11 -9.62 4.21 9.29
CA ASP A 11 -9.47 5.29 10.25
C ASP A 11 -8.64 6.45 9.68
N CYS A 12 -7.55 6.17 8.98
CA CYS A 12 -6.78 7.20 8.32
C CYS A 12 -7.59 7.93 7.23
N ARG A 13 -8.48 7.23 6.50
CA ARG A 13 -9.39 7.85 5.52
C ARG A 13 -10.28 8.93 6.15
N LYS A 14 -10.70 8.78 7.41
CA LYS A 14 -11.56 9.77 8.11
C LYS A 14 -10.83 11.08 8.39
N ILE A 15 -9.51 11.05 8.47
CA ILE A 15 -8.67 12.22 8.78
C ILE A 15 -7.82 12.66 7.58
N LEU A 16 -7.97 12.01 6.42
CA LEU A 16 -7.26 12.37 5.21
C LEU A 16 -7.80 13.69 4.66
N SER A 17 -6.91 14.64 4.36
CA SER A 17 -7.28 15.95 3.84
C SER A 17 -8.00 15.84 2.49
N ASP A 18 -8.95 16.73 2.25
CA ASP A 18 -9.61 16.90 0.95
C ASP A 18 -8.63 17.29 -0.16
N ASP A 19 -7.46 17.84 0.19
CA ASP A 19 -6.38 18.22 -0.73
C ASP A 19 -5.16 17.28 -0.69
N ALA A 20 -5.25 16.11 -0.06
CA ALA A 20 -4.16 15.13 0.01
C ALA A 20 -3.60 14.71 -1.37
N LEU A 21 -2.27 14.69 -1.50
CA LEU A 21 -1.59 14.30 -2.74
C LEU A 21 -1.55 12.77 -2.93
N PHE A 22 -1.30 12.02 -1.86
CA PHE A 22 -1.24 10.57 -1.88
C PHE A 22 -1.51 9.95 -0.50
N PHE A 23 -1.77 8.64 -0.50
CA PHE A 23 -1.87 7.78 0.67
C PHE A 23 -1.00 6.55 0.43
N LEU A 24 -0.07 6.25 1.34
CA LEU A 24 0.91 5.17 1.17
C LEU A 24 0.84 4.20 2.34
N VAL A 25 0.69 2.92 2.02
CA VAL A 25 0.94 1.81 2.95
C VAL A 25 2.20 1.11 2.49
N ASN A 26 3.19 1.03 3.36
CA ASN A 26 4.40 0.26 3.14
C ASN A 26 4.53 -0.79 4.24
N SER A 27 4.65 -2.05 3.86
CA SER A 27 4.78 -3.18 4.78
C SER A 27 6.04 -3.97 4.47
N TYR A 28 6.80 -4.30 5.51
CA TYR A 28 7.94 -5.22 5.45
C TYR A 28 7.57 -6.63 5.94
N THR A 29 6.28 -6.96 5.93
CA THR A 29 5.79 -8.32 6.20
C THR A 29 5.59 -9.06 4.89
N THR A 30 5.99 -10.32 4.83
CA THR A 30 5.81 -11.17 3.63
C THR A 30 4.39 -11.70 3.49
N GLY A 31 3.52 -11.52 4.49
CA GLY A 31 2.14 -12.02 4.49
C GLY A 31 1.14 -11.09 3.80
N LEU A 32 1.51 -9.83 3.56
CA LEU A 32 0.63 -8.85 2.93
C LEU A 32 0.97 -8.70 1.44
N GLN A 33 0.17 -9.33 0.58
CA GLN A 33 0.40 -9.32 -0.86
C GLN A 33 0.00 -7.98 -1.52
N PRO A 34 0.68 -7.56 -2.61
CA PRO A 34 0.33 -6.36 -3.36
C PRO A 34 -1.12 -6.32 -3.82
N ALA A 35 -1.66 -7.44 -4.32
CA ALA A 35 -3.04 -7.52 -4.76
C ALA A 35 -4.05 -7.27 -3.61
N VAL A 36 -3.73 -7.74 -2.41
CA VAL A 36 -4.56 -7.51 -1.21
C VAL A 36 -4.49 -6.03 -0.80
N LEU A 37 -3.30 -5.42 -0.84
CA LEU A 37 -3.14 -3.98 -0.61
C LEU A 37 -3.92 -3.14 -1.61
N HIS A 38 -3.82 -3.46 -2.90
CA HIS A 38 -4.58 -2.80 -3.96
C HIS A 38 -6.08 -2.86 -3.68
N TYR A 39 -6.60 -4.05 -3.34
CA TYR A 39 -8.02 -4.24 -3.00
C TYR A 39 -8.44 -3.44 -1.75
N MET A 40 -7.63 -3.47 -0.69
CA MET A 40 -7.90 -2.74 0.56
C MET A 40 -7.95 -1.22 0.33
N LEU A 41 -6.95 -0.67 -0.37
CA LEU A 41 -6.91 0.75 -0.73
C LEU A 41 -8.07 1.12 -1.65
N GLY A 42 -8.32 0.31 -2.69
CA GLY A 42 -9.42 0.51 -3.62
C GLY A 42 -10.78 0.51 -2.96
N THR A 43 -10.95 -0.29 -1.90
CA THR A 43 -12.22 -0.33 -1.16
C THR A 43 -12.33 0.86 -0.20
N ALA A 44 -11.28 1.19 0.55
CA ALA A 44 -11.30 2.23 1.57
C ALA A 44 -11.25 3.66 1.00
N LEU A 45 -10.64 3.85 -0.16
CA LEU A 45 -10.44 5.15 -0.81
C LEU A 45 -11.28 5.31 -2.08
N LYS A 46 -12.24 4.42 -2.34
CA LYS A 46 -13.05 4.36 -3.58
C LYS A 46 -13.69 5.68 -4.01
N ASP A 47 -14.02 6.55 -3.04
CA ASP A 47 -14.73 7.80 -3.27
C ASP A 47 -13.78 8.97 -3.57
N LEU A 48 -12.46 8.74 -3.55
CA LEU A 48 -11.46 9.75 -3.86
C LEU A 48 -11.00 9.62 -5.32
N PRO A 49 -10.96 10.72 -6.10
CA PRO A 49 -10.44 10.67 -7.47
C PRO A 49 -8.93 10.44 -7.44
N GLY A 50 -8.44 9.45 -8.17
CA GLY A 50 -7.02 9.13 -8.22
C GLY A 50 -6.76 7.75 -8.80
N THR A 51 -5.51 7.33 -8.72
CA THR A 51 -5.03 6.03 -9.17
C THR A 51 -4.45 5.24 -8.01
N ILE A 52 -4.64 3.92 -8.02
CA ILE A 52 -4.11 3.01 -7.00
C ILE A 52 -3.12 2.06 -7.64
N GLU A 53 -1.93 2.00 -7.06
CA GLU A 53 -0.85 1.11 -7.45
C GLU A 53 -0.42 0.27 -6.25
N ALA A 54 -0.05 -0.99 -6.47
CA ALA A 54 0.57 -1.79 -5.43
C ALA A 54 1.56 -2.78 -6.05
N ASP A 55 2.72 -2.92 -5.40
CA ASP A 55 3.79 -3.80 -5.85
C ASP A 55 4.64 -4.33 -4.69
N GLU A 56 5.52 -5.27 -4.99
CA GLU A 56 6.50 -5.84 -4.06
C GLU A 56 7.62 -4.83 -3.72
N VAL A 57 8.00 -4.80 -2.45
CA VAL A 57 9.21 -4.12 -1.97
C VAL A 57 10.37 -5.10 -2.07
N GLY A 58 11.30 -4.81 -2.98
CA GLY A 58 12.49 -5.63 -3.21
C GLY A 58 13.78 -4.96 -2.72
N LEU A 59 14.69 -5.75 -2.15
CA LEU A 59 16.06 -5.31 -1.88
C LEU A 59 17.05 -5.98 -2.85
N PRO A 60 17.86 -5.21 -3.61
CA PRO A 60 18.83 -5.79 -4.53
C PRO A 60 19.97 -6.48 -3.77
N VAL A 61 20.29 -7.72 -4.15
CA VAL A 61 21.37 -8.51 -3.53
C VAL A 61 22.60 -8.54 -4.42
N THR A 62 23.64 -7.79 -4.07
CA THR A 62 24.86 -7.62 -4.90
C THR A 62 25.57 -8.94 -5.21
N LYS A 63 25.57 -9.91 -4.28
CA LYS A 63 26.29 -11.18 -4.45
C LYS A 63 25.61 -12.13 -5.45
N THR A 64 24.27 -12.10 -5.54
CA THR A 64 23.50 -13.03 -6.39
C THR A 64 22.96 -12.37 -7.65
N GLY A 65 22.87 -11.04 -7.68
CA GLY A 65 22.19 -10.30 -8.76
C GLY A 65 20.66 -10.43 -8.73
N LEU A 66 20.10 -11.08 -7.70
CA LEU A 66 18.66 -11.24 -7.51
C LEU A 66 18.08 -10.12 -6.64
N VAL A 67 16.77 -9.94 -6.70
CA VAL A 67 16.01 -9.09 -5.78
C VAL A 67 15.41 -9.95 -4.68
N LEU A 68 15.68 -9.59 -3.42
CA LEU A 68 15.11 -10.23 -2.24
C LEU A 68 13.73 -9.60 -1.96
N PRO A 69 12.62 -10.34 -2.02
CA PRO A 69 11.31 -9.83 -1.61
C PRO A 69 11.31 -9.55 -0.12
N CYS A 70 10.90 -8.34 0.25
CA CYS A 70 10.95 -7.83 1.63
C CYS A 70 9.59 -7.33 2.13
N GLY A 71 8.54 -7.38 1.30
CA GLY A 71 7.18 -6.99 1.66
C GLY A 71 6.47 -6.34 0.49
N ALA A 72 5.47 -5.50 0.75
CA ALA A 72 4.66 -4.88 -0.30
C ALA A 72 4.33 -3.43 0.04
N SER A 73 4.12 -2.64 -1.01
CA SER A 73 3.73 -1.25 -0.92
C SER A 73 2.49 -1.00 -1.77
N GLY A 74 1.55 -0.22 -1.25
CA GLY A 74 0.35 0.21 -1.96
C GLY A 74 0.18 1.73 -1.82
N ARG A 75 -0.13 2.41 -2.91
CA ARG A 75 -0.26 3.86 -2.98
C ARG A 75 -1.54 4.23 -3.70
N TRP A 76 -2.33 5.13 -3.11
CA TRP A 76 -3.28 5.96 -3.84
C TRP A 76 -2.62 7.31 -4.12
N GLU A 77 -2.74 7.84 -5.33
CA GLU A 77 -2.23 9.15 -5.74
C GLU A 77 -3.33 9.91 -6.47
N ARG A 78 -3.46 11.20 -6.18
CA ARG A 78 -4.41 12.07 -6.88
C ARG A 78 -3.95 12.29 -8.32
N ASN A 79 -4.91 12.31 -9.24
CA ASN A 79 -4.68 12.62 -10.66
C ASN A 79 -4.22 14.07 -10.89
#